data_AF-A0A1M7D9D6-F1
#
_entry.id   AF-A0A1M7D9D6-F1
#
_cell.length_a   1.000
_cell.length_b   1.000
_cell.length_c   1.000
_cell.angle_alpha   90.00
_cell.angle_beta   90.00
_cell.angle_gamma   90.00
#
_symmetry.space_group_name_H-M   'P 1'
#
loop_
_entity.id
_entity.type
_entity.pdbx_description
1 polymer ?
#
loop_
_entity_poly.entity_id
_entity_poly.type
_entity_poly.pdbx_seq_one_letter_code
_entity_poly.pdbx_strand_id
1 'polypeptide(L)'
;MIKKLLTFLLLVIICQATKAQNEFITIWKPTITIIPVTVNAPYQTNNNQIWFPGIGNNYKIVWEEVGYPQHTETMNNVTAVNQVLIDFGTPLNPNPAEATYRVKVSNGNGQFKQMKFNSPNQIAGNIIVTWFTHGSVDKLEVIEQWGNIQWTSMYSAFSSCSKLQLTATDLPDLSNVQDMSYMFRLARNLTGNASIGDWNTSGVNNMRGLFSGAQAFNQPLDKWDTGNVTDMSAMFSQASVFNHSINSWNTSNVTNMSDMFAFALVFNQPLNNWNTSKVTNMAAMFHFITNFNQPINNWDTSKVTSMSHMLHGCTAFNQPLDHWDTSNLTDANIMLNLATSFNQSLETWNLPSLTTAMLMLTESGIDCTNYSQTLKGWANNTNTADNINLGPLAPFTYSIDVANERNILLSKGWTIGGDLMGECRVLGSLETKLKNQPFIYPNPATDFIYVKNSKDVKSYIISDLSGRIIMKDSLSKDDINIQALTSGNYILQIIAKDKIHTFKFIKK
;
A
#
# COMPACT_ATOMS: atom_id res chain seq x y z
N MET A 1 -17.34 -8.06 56.43
CA MET A 1 -17.17 -9.27 55.59
C MET A 1 -17.86 -9.15 54.22
N ILE A 2 -18.02 -7.93 53.66
CA ILE A 2 -18.76 -7.65 52.39
C ILE A 2 -17.92 -6.72 51.47
N LYS A 3 -16.59 -6.85 51.49
CA LYS A 3 -15.69 -6.12 50.56
C LYS A 3 -14.66 -7.00 49.84
N LYS A 4 -14.72 -8.33 50.04
CA LYS A 4 -13.89 -9.31 49.32
C LYS A 4 -14.72 -10.22 48.38
N LEU A 5 -16.04 -10.05 48.32
CA LEU A 5 -16.91 -10.83 47.43
C LEU A 5 -17.16 -10.12 46.08
N LEU A 6 -16.92 -8.80 45.99
CA LEU A 6 -17.09 -8.06 44.73
C LEU A 6 -15.88 -8.19 43.77
N THR A 7 -14.71 -8.57 44.27
CA THR A 7 -13.50 -8.72 43.45
C THR A 7 -13.39 -10.10 42.81
N PHE A 8 -14.25 -11.05 43.20
CA PHE A 8 -14.32 -12.38 42.59
C PHE A 8 -15.42 -12.50 41.53
N LEU A 9 -16.34 -11.54 41.47
CA LEU A 9 -17.40 -11.49 40.44
C LEU A 9 -17.03 -10.62 39.23
N LEU A 10 -15.95 -9.82 39.32
CA LEU A 10 -15.47 -8.96 38.23
C LEU A 10 -14.29 -9.57 37.44
N LEU A 11 -13.87 -10.80 37.77
CA LEU A 11 -12.73 -11.47 37.13
C LEU A 11 -13.10 -12.80 36.42
N VAL A 12 -14.38 -12.99 36.10
CA VAL A 12 -14.89 -14.18 35.36
C VAL A 12 -15.44 -13.82 33.97
N ILE A 13 -15.34 -12.54 33.55
CA ILE A 13 -15.85 -12.05 32.24
C ILE A 13 -14.72 -11.79 31.23
N ILE A 14 -13.50 -12.28 31.48
CA ILE A 14 -12.40 -12.18 30.50
C ILE A 14 -11.80 -13.59 30.36
N CYS A 15 -11.88 -14.14 29.15
CA CYS A 15 -11.54 -15.52 28.75
C CYS A 15 -12.63 -16.59 28.95
N GLN A 16 -13.91 -16.27 28.73
CA GLN A 16 -14.70 -17.25 27.97
C GLN A 16 -14.23 -17.17 26.52
N ALA A 17 -13.17 -17.92 26.19
CA ALA A 17 -13.08 -18.47 24.85
C ALA A 17 -14.31 -19.37 24.71
N THR A 18 -15.43 -18.78 24.28
CA THR A 18 -16.61 -19.54 23.88
C THR A 18 -16.10 -20.55 22.88
N LYS A 19 -16.13 -21.84 23.22
CA LYS A 19 -15.85 -22.90 22.25
C LYS A 19 -16.72 -22.58 21.03
N ALA A 20 -16.10 -22.52 19.84
CA ALA A 20 -16.84 -22.32 18.61
C ALA A 20 -18.02 -23.30 18.59
N GLN A 21 -19.24 -22.79 18.40
CA GLN A 21 -20.37 -23.67 18.17
C GLN A 21 -20.21 -24.31 16.79
N ASN A 22 -20.97 -25.38 16.52
CA ASN A 22 -20.85 -26.10 15.24
C ASN A 22 -21.29 -25.29 14.01
N GLU A 23 -21.88 -24.12 14.20
CA GLU A 23 -22.60 -23.40 13.15
C GLU A 23 -21.83 -22.15 12.71
N PHE A 24 -21.80 -21.91 11.40
CA PHE A 24 -21.49 -20.60 10.85
C PHE A 24 -22.73 -19.70 10.99
N ILE A 25 -22.58 -18.51 11.58
CA ILE A 25 -23.72 -17.65 11.95
C ILE A 25 -23.59 -16.27 11.33
N THR A 26 -24.66 -15.83 10.68
CA THR A 26 -24.78 -14.51 10.03
C THR A 26 -26.09 -13.84 10.39
N ILE A 27 -26.12 -12.50 10.37
CA ILE A 27 -27.34 -11.70 10.51
C ILE A 27 -27.69 -11.04 9.18
N TRP A 28 -28.95 -11.17 8.78
CA TRP A 28 -29.49 -10.64 7.54
C TRP A 28 -30.66 -9.70 7.79
N LYS A 29 -30.73 -8.60 7.04
CA LYS A 29 -31.86 -7.67 7.02
C LYS A 29 -32.53 -7.71 5.64
N PRO A 30 -33.64 -8.45 5.47
CA PRO A 30 -34.17 -8.72 4.15
C PRO A 30 -34.91 -7.54 3.50
N THR A 31 -35.32 -6.56 4.32
CA THR A 31 -35.99 -5.35 3.85
C THR A 31 -35.01 -4.47 3.06
N ILE A 32 -35.38 -4.16 1.83
CA ILE A 32 -34.51 -3.48 0.85
C ILE A 32 -34.22 -2.03 1.26
N THR A 33 -32.98 -1.60 1.04
CA THR A 33 -32.60 -0.19 1.02
C THR A 33 -32.56 0.36 -0.40
N ILE A 34 -33.26 1.48 -0.63
CA ILE A 34 -33.23 2.51 -1.71
C ILE A 34 -32.78 2.12 -3.15
N ILE A 35 -31.72 1.35 -3.37
CA ILE A 35 -31.26 0.89 -4.68
C ILE A 35 -31.10 -0.65 -4.67
N PRO A 36 -32.00 -1.41 -5.31
CA PRO A 36 -31.93 -2.87 -5.30
C PRO A 36 -30.75 -3.36 -6.16
N VAL A 37 -30.00 -4.34 -5.63
CA VAL A 37 -28.96 -5.05 -6.39
C VAL A 37 -29.60 -6.17 -7.20
N THR A 38 -29.22 -6.32 -8.46
CA THR A 38 -29.68 -7.42 -9.31
C THR A 38 -28.89 -8.69 -8.99
N VAL A 39 -29.57 -9.65 -8.37
CA VAL A 39 -29.03 -11.01 -8.17
C VAL A 39 -29.33 -11.86 -9.40
N ASN A 40 -28.33 -12.57 -9.91
CA ASN A 40 -28.47 -13.57 -10.97
C ASN A 40 -29.19 -14.81 -10.42
N ALA A 41 -30.52 -14.74 -10.43
CA ALA A 41 -31.41 -15.75 -9.91
C ALA A 41 -32.70 -15.79 -10.75
N PRO A 42 -33.56 -16.82 -10.60
CA PRO A 42 -34.82 -16.90 -11.34
C PRO A 42 -35.75 -15.68 -11.14
N TYR A 43 -35.65 -14.99 -10.01
CA TYR A 43 -36.37 -13.76 -9.69
C TYR A 43 -35.65 -12.98 -8.58
N GLN A 44 -35.97 -11.69 -8.45
CA GLN A 44 -35.48 -10.86 -7.35
C GLN A 44 -36.31 -11.12 -6.09
N THR A 45 -35.65 -11.20 -4.93
CA THR A 45 -36.30 -11.44 -3.64
C THR A 45 -37.16 -10.26 -3.19
N ASN A 46 -38.25 -10.53 -2.48
CA ASN A 46 -39.03 -9.51 -1.78
C ASN A 46 -38.38 -9.07 -0.43
N ASN A 47 -39.09 -8.29 0.39
CA ASN A 47 -38.60 -7.77 1.68
C ASN A 47 -38.48 -8.81 2.81
N ASN A 48 -38.89 -10.05 2.57
CA ASN A 48 -38.84 -11.15 3.54
C ASN A 48 -37.98 -12.32 3.03
N GLN A 49 -37.26 -12.13 1.92
CA GLN A 49 -36.51 -13.19 1.25
C GLN A 49 -35.06 -12.78 1.03
N ILE A 50 -34.17 -13.77 1.03
CA ILE A 50 -32.80 -13.63 0.55
C ILE A 50 -32.44 -14.77 -0.39
N TRP A 51 -31.56 -14.47 -1.36
CA TRP A 51 -30.76 -15.50 -2.00
C TRP A 51 -29.51 -15.71 -1.16
N PHE A 52 -29.45 -16.84 -0.44
CA PHE A 52 -28.32 -17.23 0.38
C PHE A 52 -27.29 -17.95 -0.51
N PRO A 53 -26.08 -17.39 -0.71
CA PRO A 53 -25.10 -17.91 -1.67
C PRO A 53 -24.23 -19.03 -1.08
N GLY A 54 -24.86 -19.95 -0.37
CA GLY A 54 -24.21 -21.09 0.27
C GLY A 54 -24.07 -22.28 -0.67
N ILE A 55 -22.85 -22.76 -0.85
CA ILE A 55 -22.52 -23.89 -1.71
C ILE A 55 -22.18 -25.12 -0.86
N GLY A 56 -22.78 -26.25 -1.22
CA GLY A 56 -22.60 -27.50 -0.50
C GLY A 56 -23.62 -28.54 -0.90
N ASN A 57 -23.56 -29.69 -0.23
CA ASN A 57 -24.47 -30.81 -0.44
C ASN A 57 -24.99 -31.31 0.91
N ASN A 58 -26.29 -31.57 0.98
CA ASN A 58 -27.00 -32.06 2.15
C ASN A 58 -26.70 -31.32 3.47
N TYR A 59 -26.38 -30.03 3.41
CA TYR A 59 -26.10 -29.22 4.59
C TYR A 59 -27.39 -28.74 5.25
N LYS A 60 -27.29 -28.18 6.46
CA LYS A 60 -28.43 -27.73 7.25
C LYS A 60 -28.39 -26.22 7.42
N ILE A 61 -29.53 -25.57 7.20
CA ILE A 61 -29.75 -24.17 7.54
C ILE A 61 -30.84 -24.11 8.62
N VAL A 62 -30.61 -23.33 9.66
CA VAL A 62 -31.62 -22.94 10.64
C VAL A 62 -31.63 -21.42 10.68
N TRP A 63 -32.81 -20.81 10.64
CA TRP A 63 -32.91 -19.36 10.84
C TRP A 63 -33.90 -19.03 11.94
N GLU A 64 -33.69 -17.90 12.60
CA GLU A 64 -34.61 -17.34 13.59
C GLU A 64 -34.68 -15.81 13.43
N GLU A 65 -35.84 -15.21 13.66
CA GLU A 65 -35.97 -13.76 13.75
C GLU A 65 -35.34 -13.25 15.06
N VAL A 66 -34.47 -12.25 14.95
CA VAL A 66 -33.75 -11.71 16.11
C VAL A 66 -34.74 -11.03 17.06
N GLY A 67 -34.79 -11.51 18.31
CA GLY A 67 -35.74 -11.05 19.33
C GLY A 67 -37.07 -11.80 19.33
N TYR A 68 -37.32 -12.67 18.34
CA TYR A 68 -38.56 -13.45 18.18
C TYR A 68 -38.23 -14.92 17.87
N PRO A 69 -37.62 -15.68 18.80
CA PRO A 69 -37.09 -17.03 18.54
C PRO A 69 -38.15 -18.06 18.14
N GLN A 70 -39.44 -17.80 18.44
CA GLN A 70 -40.55 -18.62 17.95
C GLN A 70 -40.75 -18.52 16.43
N HIS A 71 -40.24 -17.47 15.79
CA HIS A 71 -40.23 -17.33 14.35
C HIS A 71 -38.93 -17.91 13.80
N THR A 72 -38.98 -19.20 13.50
CA THR A 72 -37.81 -19.98 13.10
C THR A 72 -38.23 -21.09 12.14
N GLU A 73 -37.32 -21.46 11.24
CA GLU A 73 -37.48 -22.64 10.39
C GLU A 73 -36.15 -23.38 10.26
N THR A 74 -36.25 -24.67 9.94
CA THR A 74 -35.11 -25.53 9.65
C THR A 74 -35.23 -26.09 8.24
N MET A 75 -34.21 -25.86 7.42
CA MET A 75 -34.04 -26.46 6.10
C MET A 75 -32.99 -27.57 6.19
N ASN A 76 -33.42 -28.82 6.02
CA ASN A 76 -32.53 -29.98 6.04
C ASN A 76 -32.14 -30.41 4.62
N ASN A 77 -30.99 -31.07 4.49
CA ASN A 77 -30.49 -31.63 3.23
C ASN A 77 -30.38 -30.60 2.09
N VAL A 78 -30.04 -29.36 2.41
CA VAL A 78 -29.85 -28.30 1.41
C VAL A 78 -28.68 -28.66 0.51
N THR A 79 -28.92 -28.61 -0.81
CA THR A 79 -27.88 -28.80 -1.82
C THR A 79 -27.99 -27.66 -2.82
N ALA A 80 -26.91 -26.90 -2.97
CA ALA A 80 -26.88 -25.72 -3.83
C ALA A 80 -25.50 -25.54 -4.45
N VAL A 81 -25.50 -25.15 -5.73
CA VAL A 81 -24.27 -24.91 -6.51
C VAL A 81 -23.92 -23.43 -6.63
N ASN A 82 -24.91 -22.53 -6.50
CA ASN A 82 -24.71 -21.08 -6.52
C ASN A 82 -25.37 -20.43 -5.29
N GLN A 83 -26.68 -20.62 -5.14
CA GLN A 83 -27.46 -20.08 -4.04
C GLN A 83 -28.72 -20.93 -3.75
N VAL A 84 -29.34 -20.67 -2.60
CA VAL A 84 -30.66 -21.20 -2.19
C VAL A 84 -31.53 -20.05 -1.70
N LEU A 85 -32.84 -20.11 -1.95
CA LEU A 85 -33.79 -19.13 -1.43
C LEU A 85 -34.04 -19.43 0.04
N ILE A 86 -33.96 -18.41 0.89
CA ILE A 86 -34.52 -18.44 2.23
C ILE A 86 -35.68 -17.46 2.26
N ASP A 87 -36.88 -17.96 2.55
CA ASP A 87 -38.07 -17.16 2.81
C ASP A 87 -38.30 -17.12 4.31
N PHE A 88 -38.25 -15.93 4.89
CA PHE A 88 -38.43 -15.72 6.30
C PHE A 88 -39.89 -15.57 6.71
N GLY A 89 -40.86 -15.69 5.79
CA GLY A 89 -42.28 -15.56 6.10
C GLY A 89 -42.69 -14.15 6.53
N THR A 90 -43.77 -14.00 7.29
CA THR A 90 -44.23 -12.70 7.81
C THR A 90 -43.52 -12.38 9.13
N PRO A 91 -42.78 -11.26 9.23
CA PRO A 91 -42.08 -10.89 10.46
C PRO A 91 -43.01 -10.78 11.68
N LEU A 92 -42.53 -11.19 12.85
CA LEU A 92 -43.19 -10.97 14.14
C LEU A 92 -42.79 -9.64 14.79
N ASN A 93 -41.71 -9.01 14.33
CA ASN A 93 -41.33 -7.66 14.76
C ASN A 93 -42.48 -6.66 14.48
N PRO A 94 -42.95 -5.90 15.50
CA PRO A 94 -43.96 -4.85 15.35
C PRO A 94 -43.61 -3.79 14.31
N ASN A 95 -42.33 -3.64 13.98
CA ASN A 95 -41.85 -2.88 12.84
C ASN A 95 -41.21 -3.84 11.82
N PRO A 96 -41.97 -4.40 10.86
CA PRO A 96 -41.47 -5.40 9.90
C PRO A 96 -40.26 -4.95 9.08
N ALA A 97 -40.10 -3.64 8.83
CA ALA A 97 -38.96 -3.10 8.10
C ALA A 97 -37.62 -3.21 8.87
N GLU A 98 -37.70 -3.37 10.19
CA GLU A 98 -36.54 -3.54 11.08
C GLU A 98 -36.29 -5.00 11.46
N ALA A 99 -37.06 -5.94 10.90
CA ALA A 99 -36.85 -7.36 11.14
C ALA A 99 -35.49 -7.81 10.59
N THR A 100 -34.74 -8.51 11.43
CA THR A 100 -33.46 -9.14 11.09
C THR A 100 -33.51 -10.61 11.47
N TYR A 101 -32.74 -11.42 10.75
CA TYR A 101 -32.77 -12.87 10.87
C TYR A 101 -31.37 -13.40 11.07
N ARG A 102 -31.21 -14.21 12.12
CA ARG A 102 -29.99 -14.96 12.38
C ARG A 102 -30.06 -16.26 11.61
N VAL A 103 -29.16 -16.43 10.64
CA VAL A 103 -29.02 -17.63 9.82
C VAL A 103 -27.82 -18.42 10.32
N LYS A 104 -28.06 -19.67 10.74
CA LYS A 104 -27.11 -20.63 11.29
C LYS A 104 -26.94 -21.78 10.30
N VAL A 105 -25.71 -22.06 9.89
CA VAL A 105 -25.40 -23.10 8.88
C VAL A 105 -24.45 -24.12 9.46
N SER A 106 -24.77 -25.41 9.28
CA SER A 106 -23.90 -26.52 9.69
C SER A 106 -23.86 -27.60 8.60
N ASN A 107 -22.92 -28.54 8.72
CA ASN A 107 -22.73 -29.62 7.76
C ASN A 107 -23.96 -30.54 7.59
N GLY A 108 -24.87 -30.62 8.57
CA GLY A 108 -26.04 -31.49 8.48
C GLY A 108 -25.66 -32.94 8.18
N ASN A 109 -26.23 -33.52 7.12
CA ASN A 109 -25.92 -34.87 6.64
C ASN A 109 -24.85 -34.88 5.53
N GLY A 110 -24.28 -33.72 5.20
CA GLY A 110 -23.28 -33.59 4.15
C GLY A 110 -22.24 -32.56 4.52
N GLN A 111 -22.00 -31.59 3.64
CA GLN A 111 -20.94 -30.61 3.82
C GLN A 111 -21.35 -29.24 3.29
N PHE A 112 -21.23 -28.24 4.14
CA PHE A 112 -21.23 -26.84 3.74
C PHE A 112 -19.79 -26.43 3.39
N LYS A 113 -19.58 -25.87 2.20
CA LYS A 113 -18.24 -25.77 1.60
C LYS A 113 -17.75 -24.34 1.43
N GLN A 114 -18.65 -23.45 1.02
CA GLN A 114 -18.28 -22.10 0.58
C GLN A 114 -19.47 -21.13 0.65
N MET A 115 -19.17 -19.87 0.94
CA MET A 115 -20.01 -18.72 0.60
C MET A 115 -19.45 -18.09 -0.67
N LYS A 116 -20.26 -17.83 -1.70
CA LYS A 116 -19.77 -17.23 -2.95
C LYS A 116 -20.74 -16.21 -3.52
N PHE A 117 -20.50 -14.93 -3.21
CA PHE A 117 -21.42 -13.87 -3.61
C PHE A 117 -21.27 -13.46 -5.07
N ASN A 118 -20.05 -13.46 -5.62
CA ASN A 118 -19.85 -13.05 -7.02
C ASN A 118 -19.04 -14.07 -7.81
N SER A 119 -19.26 -14.13 -9.13
CA SER A 119 -18.36 -14.83 -10.06
C SER A 119 -18.16 -14.02 -11.33
N PRO A 120 -16.98 -14.08 -11.96
CA PRO A 120 -16.75 -13.47 -13.26
C PRO A 120 -17.67 -14.12 -14.29
N ASN A 121 -18.31 -13.28 -15.09
CA ASN A 121 -18.94 -13.66 -16.34
C ASN A 121 -17.88 -13.48 -17.44
N GLN A 122 -17.32 -14.59 -17.91
CA GLN A 122 -16.44 -14.57 -19.06
C GLN A 122 -17.29 -14.71 -20.33
N ILE A 123 -17.47 -13.61 -21.04
CA ILE A 123 -18.02 -13.65 -22.40
C ILE A 123 -16.85 -14.03 -23.32
N ALA A 124 -17.05 -15.07 -24.14
CA ALA A 124 -16.03 -15.51 -25.09
C ALA A 124 -15.58 -14.36 -26.01
N GLY A 125 -14.26 -14.23 -26.20
CA GLY A 125 -13.66 -13.09 -26.88
C GLY A 125 -13.40 -11.95 -25.90
N ASN A 126 -12.18 -11.90 -25.37
CA ASN A 126 -11.64 -10.85 -24.49
C ASN A 126 -12.36 -9.49 -24.65
N ILE A 127 -12.88 -8.93 -23.55
CA ILE A 127 -12.65 -7.52 -23.11
C ILE A 127 -13.58 -7.06 -21.97
N ILE A 128 -14.68 -7.75 -21.60
CA ILE A 128 -15.48 -7.34 -20.43
C ILE A 128 -15.73 -8.50 -19.45
N VAL A 129 -15.02 -8.48 -18.32
CA VAL A 129 -15.39 -9.26 -17.15
C VAL A 129 -16.51 -8.52 -16.42
N THR A 130 -17.77 -8.86 -16.72
CA THR A 130 -18.88 -8.50 -15.83
C THR A 130 -18.93 -9.48 -14.66
N TRP A 131 -19.54 -9.14 -13.54
CA TRP A 131 -19.65 -10.02 -12.37
C TRP A 131 -21.11 -10.42 -12.17
N PHE A 132 -21.38 -11.73 -12.14
CA PHE A 132 -22.66 -12.24 -11.67
C PHE A 132 -22.70 -12.19 -10.15
N THR A 133 -23.77 -11.63 -9.60
CA THR A 133 -24.06 -11.62 -8.16
C THR A 133 -25.02 -12.75 -7.84
N HIS A 134 -24.63 -13.71 -6.99
CA HIS A 134 -25.41 -14.90 -6.62
C HIS A 134 -26.17 -14.73 -5.30
N GLY A 135 -25.66 -13.89 -4.39
CA GLY A 135 -26.27 -13.64 -3.09
C GLY A 135 -26.90 -12.27 -2.97
N SER A 136 -27.82 -12.11 -2.02
CA SER A 136 -28.36 -10.80 -1.65
C SER A 136 -27.33 -9.94 -0.90
N VAL A 137 -26.31 -9.45 -1.60
CA VAL A 137 -25.16 -8.68 -1.07
C VAL A 137 -25.57 -7.44 -0.27
N ASP A 138 -26.74 -6.87 -0.56
CA ASP A 138 -27.31 -5.68 0.07
C ASP A 138 -28.02 -5.96 1.40
N LYS A 139 -28.23 -7.25 1.72
CA LYS A 139 -29.03 -7.74 2.86
C LYS A 139 -28.18 -8.42 3.96
N LEU A 140 -26.92 -8.75 3.72
CA LEU A 140 -26.03 -9.29 4.76
C LEU A 140 -25.47 -8.16 5.62
N GLU A 141 -25.70 -8.22 6.94
CA GLU A 141 -25.25 -7.19 7.87
C GLU A 141 -24.07 -7.64 8.72
N VAL A 142 -24.06 -8.87 9.22
CA VAL A 142 -23.07 -9.32 10.21
C VAL A 142 -22.60 -10.75 9.97
N ILE A 143 -21.30 -10.99 10.09
CA ILE A 143 -20.74 -12.32 10.40
C ILE A 143 -20.55 -12.38 11.92
N GLU A 144 -21.40 -13.15 12.59
CA GLU A 144 -21.47 -13.25 14.06
C GLU A 144 -20.57 -14.37 14.59
N GLN A 145 -20.38 -15.44 13.81
CA GLN A 145 -19.55 -16.59 14.20
C GLN A 145 -19.08 -17.38 12.96
N TRP A 146 -17.85 -17.89 12.98
CA TRP A 146 -17.31 -18.77 11.94
C TRP A 146 -17.72 -20.24 12.10
N GLY A 147 -17.76 -20.72 13.34
CA GLY A 147 -18.05 -22.10 13.70
C GLY A 147 -16.91 -23.05 13.34
N ASN A 148 -17.19 -24.35 13.25
CA ASN A 148 -16.22 -25.39 12.86
C ASN A 148 -16.34 -25.83 11.39
N ILE A 149 -16.87 -24.95 10.53
CA ILE A 149 -16.96 -25.21 9.10
C ILE A 149 -15.54 -25.34 8.53
N GLN A 150 -15.27 -26.50 7.92
CA GLN A 150 -14.04 -26.73 7.17
C GLN A 150 -14.21 -26.14 5.76
N TRP A 151 -13.86 -24.87 5.62
CA TRP A 151 -14.04 -24.13 4.37
C TRP A 151 -13.15 -24.72 3.27
N THR A 152 -13.73 -24.95 2.09
CA THR A 152 -12.96 -25.46 0.94
C THR A 152 -12.45 -24.32 0.04
N SER A 153 -13.06 -23.14 0.13
CA SER A 153 -12.64 -21.93 -0.58
C SER A 153 -13.27 -20.70 0.06
N MET A 154 -12.54 -19.58 0.04
CA MET A 154 -13.05 -18.25 0.37
C MET A 154 -13.13 -17.35 -0.88
N TYR A 155 -12.98 -17.94 -2.08
CA TYR A 155 -13.09 -17.24 -3.34
C TYR A 155 -14.41 -16.48 -3.44
N SER A 156 -14.34 -15.15 -3.48
CA SER A 156 -15.49 -14.25 -3.62
C SER A 156 -16.59 -14.49 -2.57
N ALA A 157 -16.24 -15.08 -1.42
CA ALA A 157 -17.05 -14.97 -0.21
C ALA A 157 -17.24 -13.47 0.07
N PHE A 158 -18.36 -13.09 0.70
CA PHE A 158 -18.70 -11.72 1.14
C PHE A 158 -18.43 -10.54 0.18
N SER A 159 -18.20 -10.80 -1.10
CA SER A 159 -17.90 -9.80 -2.10
C SER A 159 -19.12 -8.91 -2.36
N SER A 160 -18.91 -7.61 -2.48
CA SER A 160 -19.92 -6.56 -2.62
C SER A 160 -20.88 -6.41 -1.43
N CYS A 161 -20.64 -7.09 -0.31
CA CYS A 161 -21.43 -6.94 0.91
C CYS A 161 -21.07 -5.62 1.61
N SER A 162 -21.55 -4.50 1.07
CA SER A 162 -21.09 -3.15 1.43
C SER A 162 -21.40 -2.75 2.87
N LYS A 163 -22.43 -3.33 3.49
CA LYS A 163 -22.87 -3.07 4.88
C LYS A 163 -22.19 -3.98 5.91
N LEU A 164 -21.51 -5.02 5.45
CA LEU A 164 -21.03 -6.11 6.31
C LEU A 164 -20.14 -5.61 7.45
N GLN A 165 -20.46 -6.06 8.66
CA GLN A 165 -19.62 -6.01 9.84
C GLN A 165 -19.13 -7.43 10.19
N LEU A 166 -17.87 -7.55 10.60
CA LEU A 166 -17.31 -8.81 11.09
C LEU A 166 -17.13 -8.70 12.62
N THR A 167 -18.10 -9.23 13.37
CA THR A 167 -18.10 -9.22 14.83
C THR A 167 -17.64 -10.56 15.43
N ALA A 168 -17.54 -11.60 14.62
CA ALA A 168 -17.06 -12.92 15.01
C ALA A 168 -15.68 -12.86 15.70
N THR A 169 -15.58 -13.49 16.88
CA THR A 169 -14.36 -13.55 17.68
C THR A 169 -13.69 -14.92 17.65
N ASP A 170 -14.40 -15.94 17.16
CA ASP A 170 -13.84 -17.25 16.86
C ASP A 170 -13.03 -17.21 15.55
N LEU A 171 -12.26 -18.27 15.30
CA LEU A 171 -11.36 -18.36 14.15
C LEU A 171 -11.97 -19.28 13.07
N PRO A 172 -11.97 -18.89 11.79
CA PRO A 172 -12.37 -19.80 10.72
C PRO A 172 -11.36 -20.94 10.55
N ASP A 173 -11.84 -22.16 10.30
CA ASP A 173 -10.99 -23.25 9.85
C ASP A 173 -10.68 -23.10 8.35
N LEU A 174 -9.53 -22.48 8.06
CA LEU A 174 -9.01 -22.25 6.72
C LEU A 174 -8.03 -23.36 6.25
N SER A 175 -7.93 -24.48 6.98
CA SER A 175 -6.93 -25.52 6.69
C SER A 175 -7.01 -26.10 5.27
N ASN A 176 -8.18 -26.06 4.64
CA ASN A 176 -8.41 -26.52 3.27
C ASN A 176 -8.54 -25.37 2.25
N VAL A 177 -8.35 -24.11 2.66
CA VAL A 177 -8.51 -22.93 1.79
C VAL A 177 -7.18 -22.57 1.14
N GLN A 178 -7.15 -22.64 -0.18
CA GLN A 178 -6.02 -22.17 -0.99
C GLN A 178 -6.27 -20.80 -1.64
N ASP A 179 -7.55 -20.47 -1.89
CA ASP A 179 -7.97 -19.25 -2.60
C ASP A 179 -8.89 -18.41 -1.72
N MET A 180 -8.42 -17.21 -1.37
CA MET A 180 -9.17 -16.15 -0.68
C MET A 180 -9.45 -14.95 -1.58
N SER A 181 -9.20 -15.07 -2.90
CA SER A 181 -9.32 -13.93 -3.79
C SER A 181 -10.74 -13.36 -3.76
N TYR A 182 -10.80 -12.04 -3.68
CA TYR A 182 -12.03 -11.25 -3.63
C TYR A 182 -12.96 -11.46 -2.41
N MET A 183 -12.51 -12.15 -1.34
CA MET A 183 -13.32 -12.45 -0.13
C MET A 183 -13.99 -11.23 0.55
N PHE A 184 -13.43 -10.04 0.43
CA PHE A 184 -14.01 -8.81 0.96
C PHE A 184 -13.98 -7.68 -0.06
N ARG A 185 -13.89 -8.03 -1.35
CA ARG A 185 -13.94 -7.05 -2.42
C ARG A 185 -15.24 -6.24 -2.33
N LEU A 186 -15.15 -4.91 -2.30
CA LEU A 186 -16.25 -3.96 -2.19
C LEU A 186 -17.08 -4.07 -0.90
N ALA A 187 -16.56 -4.71 0.15
CA ALA A 187 -17.13 -4.65 1.49
C ALA A 187 -16.82 -3.30 2.15
N ARG A 188 -17.41 -2.22 1.64
CA ARG A 188 -17.01 -0.83 1.93
C ARG A 188 -17.01 -0.48 3.43
N ASN A 189 -17.99 -0.97 4.19
CA ASN A 189 -18.11 -0.71 5.62
C ASN A 189 -17.45 -1.77 6.50
N LEU A 190 -16.67 -2.70 5.93
CA LEU A 190 -15.96 -3.71 6.70
C LEU A 190 -14.92 -3.03 7.58
N THR A 191 -15.22 -2.90 8.87
CA THR A 191 -14.25 -2.46 9.88
C THR A 191 -13.42 -3.62 10.39
N GLY A 192 -14.03 -4.80 10.55
CA GLY A 192 -13.41 -5.98 11.16
C GLY A 192 -13.30 -5.87 12.68
N ASN A 193 -12.71 -6.90 13.29
CA ASN A 193 -12.21 -6.84 14.66
C ASN A 193 -10.84 -7.54 14.73
N ALA A 194 -10.14 -7.40 15.87
CA ALA A 194 -8.77 -7.88 16.01
C ALA A 194 -8.58 -9.39 15.76
N SER A 195 -9.62 -10.22 15.88
CA SER A 195 -9.55 -11.66 15.62
C SER A 195 -9.14 -11.99 14.18
N ILE A 196 -9.38 -11.10 13.22
CA ILE A 196 -8.97 -11.31 11.83
C ILE A 196 -7.45 -11.48 11.69
N GLY A 197 -6.68 -10.85 12.57
CA GLY A 197 -5.22 -11.00 12.61
C GLY A 197 -4.76 -12.39 13.03
N ASP A 198 -5.59 -13.17 13.72
CA ASP A 198 -5.25 -14.49 14.25
C ASP A 198 -5.69 -15.66 13.33
N TRP A 199 -6.16 -15.36 12.12
CA TRP A 199 -6.54 -16.38 11.15
C TRP A 199 -5.33 -17.18 10.66
N ASN A 200 -5.46 -18.50 10.61
CA ASN A 200 -4.41 -19.36 10.03
C ASN A 200 -4.48 -19.34 8.50
N THR A 201 -3.66 -18.52 7.86
CA THR A 201 -3.60 -18.38 6.40
C THR A 201 -2.52 -19.23 5.73
N SER A 202 -1.86 -20.14 6.46
CA SER A 202 -0.70 -20.89 5.95
C SER A 202 -1.00 -21.74 4.70
N GLY A 203 -2.24 -22.18 4.49
CA GLY A 203 -2.66 -22.92 3.29
C GLY A 203 -2.94 -22.06 2.05
N VAL A 204 -3.02 -20.74 2.20
CA VAL A 204 -3.49 -19.81 1.17
C VAL A 204 -2.36 -19.46 0.20
N ASN A 205 -2.63 -19.61 -1.11
CA ASN A 205 -1.70 -19.24 -2.18
C ASN A 205 -2.18 -18.07 -3.06
N ASN A 206 -3.46 -17.70 -2.98
CA ASN A 206 -4.04 -16.60 -3.75
C ASN A 206 -4.83 -15.63 -2.85
N MET A 207 -4.36 -14.38 -2.78
CA MET A 207 -4.98 -13.28 -2.03
C MET A 207 -5.41 -12.11 -2.94
N ARG A 208 -5.55 -12.37 -4.24
CA ARG A 208 -5.91 -11.35 -5.24
C ARG A 208 -7.19 -10.59 -4.85
N GLY A 209 -7.12 -9.28 -4.76
CA GLY A 209 -8.27 -8.41 -4.54
C GLY A 209 -9.02 -8.66 -3.22
N LEU A 210 -8.39 -9.32 -2.23
CA LEU A 210 -9.06 -9.79 -1.01
C LEU A 210 -9.81 -8.66 -0.30
N PHE A 211 -9.19 -7.48 -0.13
CA PHE A 211 -9.78 -6.29 0.48
C PHE A 211 -10.00 -5.15 -0.51
N SER A 212 -10.07 -5.43 -1.82
CA SER A 212 -10.20 -4.39 -2.84
C SER A 212 -11.50 -3.59 -2.64
N GLY A 213 -11.42 -2.29 -2.36
CA GLY A 213 -12.56 -1.41 -2.11
C GLY A 213 -13.20 -1.59 -0.73
N ALA A 214 -12.54 -2.26 0.21
CA ALA A 214 -12.91 -2.29 1.63
C ALA A 214 -12.50 -0.97 2.29
N GLN A 215 -13.26 0.10 1.99
CA GLN A 215 -12.90 1.48 2.31
C GLN A 215 -12.73 1.79 3.80
N ALA A 216 -13.40 1.06 4.69
CA ALA A 216 -13.30 1.21 6.14
C ALA A 216 -12.30 0.24 6.81
N PHE A 217 -11.66 -0.65 6.04
CA PHE A 217 -10.85 -1.72 6.60
C PHE A 217 -9.45 -1.23 7.01
N ASN A 218 -9.12 -1.39 8.29
CA ASN A 218 -7.81 -1.11 8.84
C ASN A 218 -7.60 -1.94 10.10
N GLN A 219 -7.53 -3.27 9.97
CA GLN A 219 -7.21 -4.19 11.08
C GLN A 219 -5.78 -4.72 10.96
N PRO A 220 -5.16 -5.17 12.08
CA PRO A 220 -3.86 -5.81 12.05
C PRO A 220 -3.91 -7.15 11.31
N LEU A 221 -2.91 -7.38 10.46
CA LEU A 221 -2.72 -8.61 9.66
C LEU A 221 -1.28 -9.13 9.76
N ASP A 222 -0.49 -8.62 10.70
CA ASP A 222 0.95 -8.86 10.84
C ASP A 222 1.30 -10.32 11.15
N LYS A 223 0.36 -11.09 11.70
CA LYS A 223 0.52 -12.51 12.05
C LYS A 223 0.09 -13.48 10.94
N TRP A 224 -0.46 -12.98 9.83
CA TRP A 224 -0.82 -13.84 8.71
C TRP A 224 0.42 -14.52 8.13
N ASP A 225 0.33 -15.82 7.91
CA ASP A 225 1.34 -16.56 7.17
C ASP A 225 1.07 -16.39 5.67
N THR A 226 1.94 -15.61 5.02
CA THR A 226 1.89 -15.36 3.58
C THR A 226 2.92 -16.17 2.79
N GLY A 227 3.61 -17.12 3.44
CA GLY A 227 4.75 -17.82 2.85
C GLY A 227 4.40 -18.64 1.59
N ASN A 228 3.14 -19.05 1.44
CA ASN A 228 2.66 -19.79 0.26
C ASN A 228 1.99 -18.91 -0.80
N VAL A 229 1.83 -17.61 -0.55
CA VAL A 229 1.11 -16.70 -1.44
C VAL A 229 1.94 -16.39 -2.68
N THR A 230 1.34 -16.56 -3.86
CA THR A 230 1.93 -16.25 -5.16
C THR A 230 1.31 -15.02 -5.82
N ASP A 231 0.03 -14.72 -5.55
CA ASP A 231 -0.69 -13.57 -6.12
C ASP A 231 -1.28 -12.69 -5.01
N MET A 232 -0.79 -11.44 -4.95
CA MET A 232 -1.29 -10.38 -4.05
C MET A 232 -1.88 -9.19 -4.84
N SER A 233 -2.12 -9.37 -6.14
CA SER A 233 -2.59 -8.28 -6.99
C SER A 233 -3.90 -7.68 -6.50
N ALA A 234 -4.00 -6.35 -6.53
CA ALA A 234 -5.15 -5.57 -6.08
C ALA A 234 -5.61 -5.80 -4.62
N MET A 235 -4.83 -6.48 -3.77
CA MET A 235 -5.27 -6.93 -2.43
C MET A 235 -5.90 -5.81 -1.59
N PHE A 236 -5.29 -4.62 -1.59
CA PHE A 236 -5.75 -3.42 -0.88
C PHE A 236 -6.13 -2.27 -1.82
N SER A 237 -6.34 -2.54 -3.11
CA SER A 237 -6.75 -1.51 -4.06
C SER A 237 -8.03 -0.82 -3.59
N GLN A 238 -8.05 0.51 -3.47
CA GLN A 238 -9.16 1.32 -2.94
C GLN A 238 -9.55 1.03 -1.49
N ALA A 239 -8.70 0.37 -0.70
CA ALA A 239 -8.84 0.29 0.77
C ALA A 239 -8.38 1.61 1.39
N SER A 240 -9.20 2.66 1.24
CA SER A 240 -8.78 4.06 1.39
C SER A 240 -8.17 4.44 2.75
N VAL A 241 -8.50 3.71 3.82
CA VAL A 241 -8.00 3.98 5.19
C VAL A 241 -6.99 2.95 5.69
N PHE A 242 -6.63 1.95 4.88
CA PHE A 242 -5.70 0.91 5.30
C PHE A 242 -4.28 1.46 5.47
N ASN A 243 -3.70 1.30 6.66
CA ASN A 243 -2.35 1.74 7.01
C ASN A 243 -1.72 0.90 8.13
N HIS A 244 -2.18 -0.34 8.37
CA HIS A 244 -1.52 -1.23 9.31
C HIS A 244 -0.23 -1.81 8.74
N SER A 245 0.77 -2.03 9.61
CA SER A 245 2.04 -2.59 9.21
C SER A 245 1.88 -4.04 8.73
N ILE A 246 2.50 -4.34 7.59
CA ILE A 246 2.57 -5.66 6.95
C ILE A 246 4.02 -5.97 6.53
N ASN A 247 4.99 -5.31 7.17
CA ASN A 247 6.42 -5.50 6.90
C ASN A 247 6.93 -6.88 7.39
N SER A 248 6.14 -7.60 8.19
CA SER A 248 6.45 -8.95 8.66
C SER A 248 6.14 -10.05 7.64
N TRP A 249 5.38 -9.74 6.58
CA TRP A 249 4.95 -10.74 5.61
C TRP A 249 6.12 -11.34 4.82
N ASN A 250 6.06 -12.65 4.61
CA ASN A 250 6.96 -13.36 3.72
C ASN A 250 6.44 -13.28 2.28
N THR A 251 7.09 -12.48 1.44
CA THR A 251 6.70 -12.29 0.03
C THR A 251 7.57 -13.08 -0.95
N SER A 252 8.44 -13.99 -0.48
CA SER A 252 9.46 -14.67 -1.31
C SER A 252 8.90 -15.58 -2.41
N ASN A 253 7.61 -15.90 -2.37
CA ASN A 253 6.89 -16.67 -3.39
C ASN A 253 5.97 -15.83 -4.28
N VAL A 254 5.79 -14.55 -3.97
CA VAL A 254 4.90 -13.66 -4.72
C VAL A 254 5.49 -13.35 -6.09
N THR A 255 4.68 -13.53 -7.13
CA THR A 255 5.04 -13.22 -8.52
C THR A 255 4.26 -12.01 -9.07
N ASN A 256 3.09 -11.71 -8.49
CA ASN A 256 2.25 -10.59 -8.93
C ASN A 256 1.85 -9.68 -7.75
N MET A 257 2.23 -8.41 -7.84
CA MET A 257 1.89 -7.33 -6.91
C MET A 257 1.15 -6.18 -7.60
N SER A 258 0.65 -6.37 -8.83
CA SER A 258 -0.01 -5.29 -9.58
C SER A 258 -1.21 -4.73 -8.80
N ASP A 259 -1.40 -3.41 -8.83
CA ASP A 259 -2.49 -2.69 -8.18
C ASP A 259 -2.61 -2.87 -6.66
N MET A 260 -1.64 -3.52 -5.99
CA MET A 260 -1.80 -4.02 -4.61
C MET A 260 -2.31 -2.94 -3.64
N PHE A 261 -1.83 -1.70 -3.76
CA PHE A 261 -2.24 -0.56 -2.95
C PHE A 261 -2.86 0.59 -3.75
N ALA A 262 -3.20 0.39 -5.04
CA ALA A 262 -3.75 1.44 -5.89
C ALA A 262 -4.93 2.16 -5.20
N PHE A 263 -4.85 3.48 -5.02
CA PHE A 263 -5.83 4.31 -4.30
C PHE A 263 -6.03 4.00 -2.80
N ALA A 264 -5.07 3.33 -2.14
CA ALA A 264 -5.01 3.22 -0.68
C ALA A 264 -4.46 4.53 -0.07
N LEU A 265 -5.29 5.58 -0.08
CA LEU A 265 -4.90 7.00 0.03
C LEU A 265 -3.99 7.37 1.21
N VAL A 266 -4.06 6.63 2.33
CA VAL A 266 -3.28 6.91 3.55
C VAL A 266 -2.12 5.95 3.78
N PHE A 267 -1.94 4.94 2.91
CA PHE A 267 -0.93 3.91 3.12
C PHE A 267 0.48 4.48 3.01
N ASN A 268 1.28 4.34 4.07
CA ASN A 268 2.67 4.78 4.12
C ASN A 268 3.49 3.93 5.11
N GLN A 269 3.23 2.62 5.17
CA GLN A 269 3.96 1.71 6.07
C GLN A 269 5.24 1.17 5.42
N PRO A 270 6.31 0.94 6.21
CA PRO A 270 7.54 0.34 5.69
C PRO A 270 7.29 -1.01 5.01
N LEU A 271 7.96 -1.24 3.88
CA LEU A 271 7.94 -2.49 3.10
C LEU A 271 9.35 -3.02 2.81
N ASN A 272 10.34 -2.54 3.57
CA ASN A 272 11.76 -2.78 3.32
C ASN A 272 12.19 -4.24 3.59
N ASN A 273 11.39 -5.04 4.28
CA ASN A 273 11.69 -6.45 4.54
C ASN A 273 11.17 -7.41 3.46
N TRP A 274 10.39 -6.90 2.50
CA TRP A 274 9.80 -7.73 1.46
C TRP A 274 10.88 -8.26 0.51
N ASN A 275 10.76 -9.55 0.18
CA ASN A 275 11.54 -10.18 -0.86
C ASN A 275 10.76 -10.13 -2.17
N THR A 276 11.26 -9.37 -3.14
CA THR A 276 10.63 -9.17 -4.46
C THR A 276 11.30 -9.97 -5.59
N SER A 277 12.28 -10.84 -5.28
CA SER A 277 13.12 -11.55 -6.28
C SER A 277 12.38 -12.50 -7.23
N LYS A 278 11.09 -12.75 -6.99
CA LYS A 278 10.22 -13.54 -7.89
C LYS A 278 9.11 -12.70 -8.54
N VAL A 279 8.97 -11.43 -8.17
CA VAL A 279 7.93 -10.55 -8.69
C VAL A 279 8.23 -10.22 -10.15
N THR A 280 7.25 -10.44 -11.01
CA THR A 280 7.33 -10.10 -12.44
C THR A 280 6.45 -8.91 -12.80
N ASN A 281 5.44 -8.59 -11.99
CA ASN A 281 4.50 -7.51 -12.27
C ASN A 281 4.27 -6.61 -11.04
N MET A 282 4.61 -5.33 -11.18
CA MET A 282 4.39 -4.26 -10.19
C MET A 282 3.55 -3.10 -10.75
N ALA A 283 2.86 -3.31 -11.87
CA ALA A 283 2.03 -2.28 -12.50
C ALA A 283 1.01 -1.70 -11.51
N ALA A 284 0.89 -0.38 -11.47
CA ALA A 284 -0.04 0.38 -10.64
C ALA A 284 0.03 0.08 -9.11
N MET A 285 1.11 -0.54 -8.61
CA MET A 285 1.20 -1.00 -7.22
C MET A 285 0.89 0.12 -6.20
N PHE A 286 1.38 1.34 -6.43
CA PHE A 286 1.15 2.52 -5.58
C PHE A 286 0.37 3.64 -6.30
N HIS A 287 -0.42 3.31 -7.32
CA HIS A 287 -1.13 4.29 -8.13
C HIS A 287 -2.02 5.22 -7.28
N PHE A 288 -1.81 6.53 -7.38
CA PHE A 288 -2.48 7.61 -6.64
C PHE A 288 -2.47 7.46 -5.10
N ILE A 289 -1.36 6.98 -4.52
CA ILE A 289 -1.13 7.05 -3.07
C ILE A 289 -0.31 8.30 -2.76
N THR A 290 -1.00 9.42 -2.54
CA THR A 290 -0.37 10.75 -2.43
C THR A 290 0.65 10.86 -1.30
N ASN A 291 0.49 10.11 -0.21
CA ASN A 291 1.35 10.17 0.98
C ASN A 291 2.50 9.14 1.01
N PHE A 292 2.59 8.24 0.02
CA PHE A 292 3.57 7.17 0.05
C PHE A 292 4.99 7.72 -0.19
N ASN A 293 5.91 7.47 0.75
CA ASN A 293 7.31 7.89 0.65
C ASN A 293 8.26 6.94 1.39
N GLN A 294 7.99 5.64 1.34
CA GLN A 294 8.81 4.63 2.02
C GLN A 294 9.97 4.16 1.14
N PRO A 295 11.13 3.83 1.74
CA PRO A 295 12.28 3.35 0.98
C PRO A 295 11.99 1.97 0.38
N ILE A 296 12.09 1.89 -0.96
CA ILE A 296 11.90 0.66 -1.76
C ILE A 296 13.09 0.39 -2.69
N ASN A 297 14.19 1.11 -2.51
CA ASN A 297 15.40 0.98 -3.33
C ASN A 297 16.08 -0.39 -3.18
N ASN A 298 15.86 -1.08 -2.06
CA ASN A 298 16.44 -2.38 -1.77
C ASN A 298 15.68 -3.56 -2.38
N TRP A 299 14.59 -3.31 -3.09
CA TRP A 299 13.84 -4.35 -3.77
C TRP A 299 14.63 -4.92 -4.95
N ASP A 300 14.61 -6.25 -5.07
CA ASP A 300 15.09 -6.94 -6.26
C ASP A 300 14.03 -6.82 -7.37
N THR A 301 14.34 -6.04 -8.40
CA THR A 301 13.47 -5.81 -9.56
C THR A 301 13.93 -6.59 -10.79
N SER A 302 14.93 -7.46 -10.67
CA SER A 302 15.60 -8.09 -11.81
C SER A 302 14.69 -8.95 -12.68
N LYS A 303 13.53 -9.41 -12.16
CA LYS A 303 12.51 -10.15 -12.93
C LYS A 303 11.28 -9.32 -13.32
N VAL A 304 11.19 -8.07 -12.89
CA VAL A 304 10.01 -7.23 -13.12
C VAL A 304 9.98 -6.82 -14.59
N THR A 305 8.88 -7.15 -15.27
CA THR A 305 8.68 -6.81 -16.68
C THR A 305 7.74 -5.62 -16.88
N SER A 306 6.88 -5.30 -15.90
CA SER A 306 5.99 -4.14 -15.96
C SER A 306 5.95 -3.37 -14.64
N MET A 307 6.14 -2.06 -14.76
CA MET A 307 6.01 -1.04 -13.73
C MET A 307 5.09 0.11 -14.20
N SER A 308 4.24 -0.12 -15.20
CA SER A 308 3.34 0.93 -15.70
C SER A 308 2.46 1.45 -14.56
N HIS A 309 2.31 2.78 -14.47
CA HIS A 309 1.59 3.47 -13.40
C HIS A 309 2.09 3.20 -11.95
N MET A 310 3.23 2.51 -11.74
CA MET A 310 3.63 2.01 -10.41
C MET A 310 3.63 3.07 -9.31
N LEU A 311 4.11 4.30 -9.60
CA LEU A 311 4.20 5.44 -8.69
C LEU A 311 3.42 6.67 -9.22
N HIS A 312 2.53 6.47 -10.20
CA HIS A 312 1.76 7.55 -10.81
C HIS A 312 0.91 8.24 -9.75
N GLY A 313 1.10 9.56 -9.57
CA GLY A 313 0.34 10.36 -8.62
C GLY A 313 0.78 10.21 -7.16
N CYS A 314 1.91 9.54 -6.90
CA CYS A 314 2.56 9.52 -5.59
C CYS A 314 3.24 10.87 -5.32
N THR A 315 2.46 11.90 -5.02
CA THR A 315 2.97 13.28 -4.93
C THR A 315 4.02 13.51 -3.85
N ALA A 316 4.06 12.70 -2.78
CA ALA A 316 5.08 12.79 -1.72
C ALA A 316 6.34 11.92 -1.96
N PHE A 317 6.34 11.05 -2.97
CA PHE A 317 7.42 10.08 -3.17
C PHE A 317 8.70 10.77 -3.66
N ASN A 318 9.80 10.62 -2.93
CA ASN A 318 11.13 11.11 -3.31
C ASN A 318 12.26 10.21 -2.79
N GLN A 319 12.07 8.89 -2.88
CA GLN A 319 13.09 7.92 -2.49
C GLN A 319 13.95 7.53 -3.70
N PRO A 320 15.23 7.19 -3.48
CA PRO A 320 16.11 6.74 -4.56
C PRO A 320 15.62 5.42 -5.18
N LEU A 321 15.87 5.26 -6.48
CA LEU A 321 15.53 4.07 -7.28
C LEU A 321 16.75 3.57 -8.08
N ASP A 322 17.96 3.96 -7.66
CA ASP A 322 19.22 3.75 -8.38
C ASP A 322 19.77 2.31 -8.26
N HIS A 323 19.25 1.50 -7.33
CA HIS A 323 19.64 0.10 -7.15
C HIS A 323 18.73 -0.89 -7.89
N TRP A 324 17.68 -0.41 -8.54
CA TRP A 324 16.77 -1.27 -9.29
C TRP A 324 17.45 -1.82 -10.54
N ASP A 325 17.40 -3.14 -10.69
CA ASP A 325 17.75 -3.81 -11.93
C ASP A 325 16.56 -3.71 -12.89
N THR A 326 16.69 -2.88 -13.92
CA THR A 326 15.66 -2.66 -14.94
C THR A 326 15.93 -3.45 -16.22
N SER A 327 16.85 -4.43 -16.22
CA SER A 327 17.26 -5.10 -17.45
C SER A 327 16.13 -5.84 -18.16
N ASN A 328 15.14 -6.32 -17.41
CA ASN A 328 13.96 -7.03 -17.93
C ASN A 328 12.70 -6.14 -18.02
N LEU A 329 12.80 -4.85 -17.70
CA LEU A 329 11.66 -3.93 -17.73
C LEU A 329 11.23 -3.70 -19.18
N THR A 330 9.98 -4.03 -19.50
CA THR A 330 9.39 -3.86 -20.84
C THR A 330 8.40 -2.70 -20.90
N ASP A 331 7.69 -2.41 -19.80
CA ASP A 331 6.63 -1.41 -19.72
C ASP A 331 6.79 -0.49 -18.50
N ALA A 332 7.10 0.78 -18.76
CA ALA A 332 7.25 1.86 -17.78
C ALA A 332 6.27 3.02 -18.02
N ASN A 333 5.18 2.77 -18.78
CA ASN A 333 4.21 3.82 -19.11
C ASN A 333 3.69 4.53 -17.86
N ILE A 334 3.74 5.85 -17.86
CA ILE A 334 3.12 6.71 -16.83
C ILE A 334 3.70 6.43 -15.43
N MET A 335 4.82 5.70 -15.30
CA MET A 335 5.29 5.15 -14.01
C MET A 335 5.47 6.22 -12.91
N LEU A 336 6.06 7.36 -13.23
CA LEU A 336 6.33 8.48 -12.30
C LEU A 336 5.52 9.73 -12.67
N ASN A 337 4.52 9.60 -13.55
CA ASN A 337 3.67 10.72 -13.93
C ASN A 337 3.01 11.32 -12.68
N LEU A 338 2.92 12.65 -12.59
CA LEU A 338 2.36 13.36 -11.42
C LEU A 338 3.04 13.06 -10.07
N ALA A 339 4.20 12.41 -10.03
CA ALA A 339 5.01 12.25 -8.82
C ALA A 339 5.77 13.56 -8.54
N THR A 340 5.05 14.59 -8.12
CA THR A 340 5.52 15.98 -8.09
C THR A 340 6.68 16.27 -7.13
N SER A 341 6.95 15.39 -6.15
CA SER A 341 8.13 15.50 -5.28
C SER A 341 9.32 14.65 -5.75
N PHE A 342 9.15 13.79 -6.75
CA PHE A 342 10.19 12.86 -7.19
C PHE A 342 11.32 13.62 -7.88
N ASN A 343 12.43 13.82 -7.19
CA ASN A 343 13.61 14.52 -7.69
C ASN A 343 14.87 13.67 -7.47
N GLN A 344 14.91 12.49 -8.09
CA GLN A 344 16.05 11.58 -8.10
C GLN A 344 16.48 11.29 -9.53
N SER A 345 17.78 11.07 -9.73
CA SER A 345 18.33 10.64 -11.03
C SER A 345 18.02 9.15 -11.27
N LEU A 346 17.75 8.80 -12.53
CA LEU A 346 17.58 7.42 -13.02
C LEU A 346 18.76 6.98 -13.90
N GLU A 347 19.92 7.63 -13.74
CA GLU A 347 21.15 7.39 -14.52
C GLU A 347 21.58 5.92 -14.58
N THR A 348 21.36 5.16 -13.50
CA THR A 348 21.83 3.77 -13.37
C THR A 348 20.95 2.74 -14.09
N TRP A 349 19.78 3.15 -14.57
CA TRP A 349 18.83 2.23 -15.19
C TRP A 349 19.36 1.66 -16.51
N ASN A 350 19.39 0.34 -16.60
CA ASN A 350 19.74 -0.42 -17.79
C ASN A 350 18.46 -0.86 -18.50
N LEU A 351 18.19 -0.37 -19.71
CA LEU A 351 16.89 -0.48 -20.37
C LEU A 351 16.92 -1.27 -21.69
N PRO A 352 17.48 -2.50 -21.76
CA PRO A 352 17.63 -3.22 -23.02
C PRO A 352 16.34 -3.87 -23.51
N SER A 353 15.40 -4.17 -22.61
CA SER A 353 14.12 -4.79 -22.94
C SER A 353 12.95 -3.80 -22.98
N LEU A 354 13.21 -2.51 -22.74
CA LEU A 354 12.15 -1.51 -22.69
C LEU A 354 11.45 -1.42 -24.05
N THR A 355 10.13 -1.45 -24.04
CA THR A 355 9.31 -1.30 -25.25
C THR A 355 8.44 -0.05 -25.19
N THR A 356 8.05 0.39 -23.99
CA THR A 356 7.14 1.52 -23.83
C THR A 356 7.39 2.26 -22.51
N ALA A 357 7.46 3.59 -22.58
CA ALA A 357 7.70 4.50 -21.45
C ALA A 357 6.99 5.85 -21.66
N MET A 358 5.86 5.83 -22.37
CA MET A 358 5.08 7.01 -22.68
C MET A 358 4.63 7.68 -21.39
N LEU A 359 4.83 9.00 -21.32
CA LEU A 359 4.51 9.83 -20.16
C LEU A 359 5.19 9.40 -18.84
N MET A 360 6.24 8.56 -18.89
CA MET A 360 6.86 7.99 -17.69
C MET A 360 7.25 9.07 -16.67
N LEU A 361 7.81 10.19 -17.12
CA LEU A 361 8.31 11.26 -16.25
C LEU A 361 7.43 12.53 -16.25
N THR A 362 6.41 12.60 -17.11
CA THR A 362 5.61 13.82 -17.32
C THR A 362 5.05 14.35 -16.00
N GLU A 363 5.19 15.64 -15.72
CA GLU A 363 4.71 16.27 -14.47
C GLU A 363 5.29 15.67 -13.16
N SER A 364 6.44 14.96 -13.24
CA SER A 364 7.22 14.61 -12.04
C SER A 364 8.06 15.79 -11.54
N GLY A 365 8.57 15.68 -10.31
CA GLY A 365 9.41 16.68 -9.66
C GLY A 365 10.87 16.72 -10.11
N ILE A 366 11.24 15.98 -11.16
CA ILE A 366 12.64 15.81 -11.55
C ILE A 366 13.20 17.14 -12.07
N ASP A 367 14.23 17.64 -11.39
CA ASP A 367 14.87 18.89 -11.76
C ASP A 367 15.83 18.72 -12.95
N CYS A 368 16.34 19.84 -13.44
CA CYS A 368 17.25 19.86 -14.58
C CYS A 368 18.51 19.00 -14.36
N THR A 369 19.05 18.97 -13.14
CA THR A 369 20.28 18.23 -12.83
C THR A 369 20.03 16.73 -12.92
N ASN A 370 18.98 16.26 -12.24
CA ASN A 370 18.64 14.84 -12.22
C ASN A 370 18.13 14.34 -13.58
N TYR A 371 17.37 15.17 -14.31
CA TYR A 371 16.96 14.85 -15.68
C TYR A 371 18.16 14.76 -16.63
N SER A 372 19.13 15.68 -16.52
CA SER A 372 20.35 15.64 -17.33
C SER A 372 21.19 14.40 -17.07
N GLN A 373 21.36 14.01 -15.80
CA GLN A 373 22.06 12.77 -15.42
C GLN A 373 21.34 11.53 -15.95
N THR A 374 20.00 11.52 -15.87
CA THR A 374 19.16 10.45 -16.42
C THR A 374 19.41 10.26 -17.91
N LEU A 375 19.31 11.34 -18.71
CA LEU A 375 19.57 11.29 -20.15
C LEU A 375 20.99 10.80 -20.46
N LYS A 376 21.98 11.30 -19.71
CA LYS A 376 23.39 10.93 -19.88
C LYS A 376 23.63 9.44 -19.62
N GLY A 377 23.07 8.91 -18.52
CA GLY A 377 23.17 7.50 -18.18
C GLY A 377 22.59 6.60 -19.26
N TRP A 378 21.36 6.91 -19.70
CA TRP A 378 20.68 6.13 -20.73
C TRP A 378 21.40 6.19 -22.08
N ALA A 379 21.97 7.33 -22.46
CA ALA A 379 22.72 7.47 -23.71
C ALA A 379 24.06 6.71 -23.69
N ASN A 380 24.75 6.69 -22.54
CA ASN A 380 26.05 6.03 -22.39
C ASN A 380 25.95 4.51 -22.31
N ASN A 381 24.77 3.98 -22.01
CA ASN A 381 24.53 2.55 -22.04
C ASN A 381 24.18 2.11 -23.47
N THR A 382 25.09 1.37 -24.11
CA THR A 382 24.95 0.88 -25.49
C THR A 382 23.75 -0.05 -25.67
N ASN A 383 23.27 -0.68 -24.59
CA ASN A 383 22.16 -1.62 -24.64
C ASN A 383 20.80 -0.94 -24.47
N THR A 384 20.72 0.35 -24.13
CA THR A 384 19.45 1.08 -24.01
C THR A 384 18.58 0.85 -25.26
N ALA A 385 17.30 0.51 -25.09
CA ALA A 385 16.41 0.14 -26.20
C ALA A 385 16.25 1.24 -27.25
N ASP A 386 15.86 0.86 -28.46
CA ASP A 386 15.53 1.77 -29.56
C ASP A 386 14.02 2.08 -29.61
N ASN A 387 13.64 3.15 -30.30
CA ASN A 387 12.24 3.51 -30.63
C ASN A 387 11.31 3.73 -29.42
N ILE A 388 11.82 4.30 -28.33
CA ILE A 388 11.05 4.57 -27.12
C ILE A 388 10.37 5.94 -27.18
N ASN A 389 9.06 5.98 -26.94
CA ASN A 389 8.35 7.24 -26.74
C ASN A 389 8.34 7.61 -25.24
N LEU A 390 8.98 8.73 -24.88
CA LEU A 390 9.05 9.24 -23.51
C LEU A 390 8.13 10.44 -23.27
N GLY A 391 7.79 11.18 -24.34
CA GLY A 391 7.10 12.47 -24.24
C GLY A 391 5.58 12.42 -24.24
N PRO A 392 4.94 13.59 -24.10
CA PRO A 392 5.53 14.93 -23.88
C PRO A 392 6.10 15.16 -22.47
N LEU A 393 7.17 15.96 -22.36
CA LEU A 393 7.90 16.30 -21.13
C LEU A 393 7.90 17.79 -20.78
N ALA A 394 7.10 18.64 -21.43
CA ALA A 394 7.08 20.06 -21.08
C ALA A 394 6.64 20.26 -19.61
N PRO A 395 7.28 21.17 -18.82
CA PRO A 395 8.37 22.09 -19.17
C PRO A 395 9.76 21.63 -18.68
N PHE A 396 10.14 20.36 -18.88
CA PHE A 396 11.44 19.85 -18.44
C PHE A 396 12.58 20.64 -19.08
N THR A 397 13.66 20.82 -18.33
CA THR A 397 14.88 21.45 -18.83
C THR A 397 16.05 20.49 -18.67
N TYR A 398 16.89 20.34 -19.69
CA TYR A 398 18.16 19.63 -19.59
C TYR A 398 19.33 20.57 -19.83
N SER A 399 20.48 20.24 -19.25
CA SER A 399 21.70 21.03 -19.35
C SER A 399 22.32 20.99 -20.75
N ILE A 400 23.00 22.08 -21.12
CA ILE A 400 23.70 22.16 -22.41
C ILE A 400 24.80 21.11 -22.61
N ASP A 401 25.42 20.64 -21.52
CA ASP A 401 26.50 19.64 -21.57
C ASP A 401 26.00 18.21 -21.88
N VAL A 402 24.69 17.93 -21.76
CA VAL A 402 24.10 16.63 -22.12
C VAL A 402 23.37 16.64 -23.47
N ALA A 403 23.53 17.71 -24.27
CA ALA A 403 22.90 17.83 -25.57
C ALA A 403 23.33 16.71 -26.55
N ASN A 404 24.60 16.29 -26.48
CA ASN A 404 25.10 15.19 -27.31
C ASN A 404 24.46 13.85 -26.92
N GLU A 405 24.40 13.56 -25.62
CA GLU A 405 23.77 12.36 -25.07
C GLU A 405 22.28 12.29 -25.40
N ARG A 406 21.57 13.41 -25.29
CA ARG A 406 20.17 13.48 -25.75
C ARG A 406 20.05 13.18 -27.24
N ASN A 407 20.95 13.69 -28.08
CA ASN A 407 20.96 13.40 -29.52
C ASN A 407 21.26 11.92 -29.83
N ILE A 408 22.07 11.24 -29.01
CA ILE A 408 22.28 9.79 -29.12
C ILE A 408 20.94 9.05 -28.94
N LEU A 409 20.15 9.39 -27.92
CA LEU A 409 18.83 8.78 -27.72
C LEU A 409 17.89 9.08 -28.91
N LEU A 410 17.86 10.31 -29.42
CA LEU A 410 17.08 10.63 -30.62
C LEU A 410 17.51 9.82 -31.84
N SER A 411 18.82 9.59 -32.02
CA SER A 411 19.35 8.77 -33.12
C SER A 411 18.95 7.28 -33.00
N LYS A 412 18.67 6.82 -31.78
CA LYS A 412 18.05 5.52 -31.48
C LYS A 412 16.54 5.49 -31.72
N GLY A 413 15.95 6.54 -32.26
CA GLY A 413 14.51 6.65 -32.52
C GLY A 413 13.67 7.05 -31.31
N TRP A 414 14.29 7.54 -30.23
CA TRP A 414 13.52 8.01 -29.07
C TRP A 414 12.71 9.25 -29.42
N THR A 415 11.47 9.30 -28.93
CA THR A 415 10.61 10.50 -29.02
C THR A 415 10.64 11.23 -27.68
N ILE A 416 11.43 12.30 -27.62
CA ILE A 416 11.58 13.19 -26.45
C ILE A 416 11.08 14.57 -26.89
N GLY A 417 9.83 14.89 -26.54
CA GLY A 417 9.17 16.13 -26.97
C GLY A 417 8.83 17.04 -25.80
N GLY A 418 9.04 18.35 -25.95
CA GLY A 418 8.61 19.37 -24.98
C GLY A 418 9.64 19.73 -23.90
N ASP A 419 10.74 18.98 -23.77
CA ASP A 419 11.87 19.41 -22.96
C ASP A 419 12.69 20.49 -23.68
N LEU A 420 13.30 21.39 -22.91
CA LEU A 420 14.06 22.53 -23.42
C LEU A 420 15.52 22.44 -22.96
N MET A 421 16.44 22.83 -23.84
CA MET A 421 17.82 23.02 -23.45
C MET A 421 17.94 24.30 -22.62
N GLY A 422 18.64 24.24 -21.49
CA GLY A 422 18.86 25.39 -20.63
C GLY A 422 20.03 25.20 -19.67
N GLU A 423 20.26 26.20 -18.83
CA GLU A 423 21.20 26.05 -17.72
C GLU A 423 20.47 25.39 -16.54
N CYS A 424 21.03 24.32 -15.98
CA CYS A 424 20.57 23.80 -14.70
C CYS A 424 20.93 24.81 -13.61
N ARG A 425 20.05 25.79 -13.42
CA ARG A 425 20.17 26.79 -12.37
C ARG A 425 19.92 26.11 -11.04
N VAL A 426 20.99 25.66 -10.40
CA VAL A 426 20.96 25.36 -8.98
C VAL A 426 20.87 26.70 -8.26
N LEU A 427 19.68 27.07 -7.78
CA LEU A 427 19.60 28.01 -6.65
C LEU A 427 20.29 27.30 -5.50
N GLY A 428 21.60 27.55 -5.35
CA GLY A 428 22.45 26.77 -4.47
C GLY A 428 21.97 26.79 -3.02
N SER A 429 21.32 25.72 -2.57
CA SER A 429 21.56 25.22 -1.23
C SER A 429 22.76 24.29 -1.32
N LEU A 430 23.89 24.79 -0.83
CA LEU A 430 25.21 24.19 -0.87
C LEU A 430 25.32 23.03 0.15
N GLU A 431 24.35 22.12 0.21
CA GLU A 431 24.26 21.10 1.27
C GLU A 431 24.70 19.68 0.86
N THR A 432 24.75 19.33 -0.43
CA THR A 432 25.01 17.94 -0.84
C THR A 432 26.49 17.58 -1.05
N LYS A 433 27.45 18.42 -0.63
CA LYS A 433 28.90 18.10 -0.72
C LYS A 433 29.69 18.20 0.60
N LEU A 434 29.04 18.21 1.77
CA LEU A 434 29.73 18.41 3.06
C LEU A 434 29.85 17.17 3.96
N LYS A 435 29.38 15.98 3.57
CA LYS A 435 29.40 14.82 4.50
C LYS A 435 30.80 14.48 5.05
N ASN A 436 31.89 14.86 4.36
CA ASN A 436 33.28 14.61 4.82
C ASN A 436 34.23 15.83 4.82
N GLN A 437 33.77 17.04 4.53
CA GLN A 437 34.63 18.24 4.58
C GLN A 437 34.39 19.03 5.88
N PRO A 438 35.42 19.64 6.48
CA PRO A 438 35.25 20.52 7.62
C PRO A 438 34.27 21.66 7.30
N PHE A 439 33.34 21.91 8.21
CA PHE A 439 32.38 23.01 8.07
C PHE A 439 32.11 23.68 9.41
N ILE A 440 31.50 24.87 9.36
CA ILE A 440 31.16 25.67 10.53
C ILE A 440 29.65 25.90 10.61
N TYR A 441 29.09 25.92 11.83
CA TYR A 441 27.69 26.22 12.07
C TYR A 441 27.48 26.78 13.49
N PRO A 442 26.43 27.57 13.76
CA PRO A 442 25.59 28.24 12.78
C PRO A 442 26.39 29.29 11.99
N ASN A 443 25.94 29.61 10.79
CA ASN A 443 26.43 30.75 10.01
C ASN A 443 25.27 31.31 9.19
N PRO A 444 24.71 32.49 9.50
CA PRO A 444 25.20 33.48 10.47
C PRO A 444 25.18 33.02 11.95
N ALA A 445 26.11 33.52 12.76
CA ALA A 445 26.30 33.15 14.16
C ALA A 445 26.04 34.33 15.12
N THR A 446 25.52 34.05 16.33
CA THR A 446 25.31 35.06 17.39
C THR A 446 26.42 35.00 18.44
N ASP A 447 26.60 33.86 19.10
CA ASP A 447 27.46 33.77 20.28
C ASP A 447 28.61 32.78 20.07
N PHE A 448 28.34 31.68 19.36
CA PHE A 448 29.29 30.60 19.15
C PHE A 448 29.28 30.13 17.71
N ILE A 449 30.44 29.62 17.26
CA ILE A 449 30.61 28.87 16.02
C ILE A 449 31.18 27.50 16.37
N TYR A 450 30.52 26.46 15.90
CA TYR A 450 30.96 25.07 16.04
C TYR A 450 31.69 24.62 14.78
N VAL A 451 32.82 23.92 14.94
CA VAL A 451 33.59 23.32 13.85
C VAL A 451 33.27 21.81 13.82
N LYS A 452 32.85 21.29 12.66
CA LYS A 452 32.58 19.85 12.48
C LYS A 452 33.48 19.26 11.41
N ASN A 453 33.63 17.94 11.49
CA ASN A 453 34.40 17.13 10.54
C ASN A 453 35.86 17.57 10.37
N SER A 454 36.44 18.28 11.34
CA SER A 454 37.87 18.64 11.38
C SER A 454 38.59 17.79 12.43
N LYS A 455 39.68 17.13 12.02
CA LYS A 455 40.55 16.34 12.92
C LYS A 455 41.80 17.14 13.27
N ASP A 456 42.33 16.94 14.47
CA ASP A 456 43.61 17.51 14.93
C ASP A 456 43.70 19.05 14.84
N VAL A 457 42.60 19.74 15.17
CA VAL A 457 42.55 21.20 15.26
C VAL A 457 43.34 21.69 16.47
N LYS A 458 44.23 22.66 16.28
CA LYS A 458 45.08 23.21 17.36
C LYS A 458 44.67 24.61 17.80
N SER A 459 44.32 25.45 16.84
CA SER A 459 44.05 26.86 17.07
C SER A 459 43.20 27.45 15.96
N TYR A 460 42.66 28.63 16.19
CA TYR A 460 41.93 29.40 15.19
C TYR A 460 42.38 30.85 15.17
N ILE A 461 42.14 31.50 14.03
CA ILE A 461 42.33 32.95 13.82
C ILE A 461 41.05 33.50 13.22
N ILE A 462 40.53 34.58 13.78
CA ILE A 462 39.46 35.38 13.18
C ILE A 462 40.05 36.69 12.72
N SER A 463 39.84 37.03 11.45
CA SER A 463 40.23 38.30 10.85
C SER A 463 39.01 39.02 10.29
N ASP A 464 39.06 40.34 10.26
CA ASP A 464 38.09 41.14 9.48
C ASP A 464 38.38 41.02 7.97
N LEU A 465 37.51 41.60 7.14
CA LEU A 465 37.64 41.54 5.68
C LEU A 465 38.89 42.25 5.12
N SER A 466 39.54 43.11 5.90
CA SER A 466 40.82 43.73 5.51
C SER A 466 42.03 42.82 5.80
N GLY A 467 41.80 41.66 6.43
CA GLY A 467 42.84 40.72 6.85
C GLY A 467 43.44 41.03 8.21
N ARG A 468 42.96 42.07 8.92
CA ARG A 468 43.41 42.39 10.28
C ARG A 468 42.88 41.33 11.25
N ILE A 469 43.79 40.73 12.03
CA ILE A 469 43.46 39.73 13.04
C ILE A 469 42.71 40.39 14.19
N ILE A 470 41.53 39.86 14.51
CA ILE A 470 40.64 40.32 15.58
C ILE A 470 40.71 39.40 16.80
N MET A 471 40.89 38.10 16.57
CA MET A 471 40.96 37.10 17.63
C MET A 471 41.86 35.94 17.21
N LYS A 472 42.62 35.38 18.15
CA LYS A 472 43.40 34.16 17.95
C LYS A 472 43.46 33.40 19.27
N ASP A 473 43.10 32.12 19.25
CA ASP A 473 43.18 31.27 20.43
C ASP A 473 43.41 29.79 20.06
N SER A 474 43.78 28.99 21.04
CA SER A 474 43.76 27.53 20.98
C SER A 474 42.33 27.00 20.97
N LEU A 475 42.10 25.89 20.26
CA LEU A 475 40.78 25.27 20.20
C LEU A 475 40.75 24.04 21.12
N SER A 476 40.22 24.19 22.33
CA SER A 476 40.11 23.10 23.32
C SER A 476 38.79 22.33 23.25
N LYS A 477 37.79 22.86 22.53
CA LYS A 477 36.45 22.29 22.32
C LYS A 477 36.01 22.56 20.88
N ASP A 478 35.02 21.84 20.38
CA ASP A 478 34.50 22.03 19.01
C ASP A 478 33.77 23.38 18.81
N ASP A 479 33.78 24.30 19.78
CA ASP A 479 33.11 25.59 19.76
C ASP A 479 34.07 26.79 19.93
N ILE A 480 33.76 27.88 19.24
CA ILE A 480 34.49 29.16 19.22
C ILE A 480 33.54 30.25 19.72
N ASN A 481 33.87 30.88 20.84
CA ASN A 481 33.12 32.01 21.36
C ASN A 481 33.41 33.29 20.56
N ILE A 482 32.37 33.89 19.98
CA ILE A 482 32.44 35.11 19.18
C ILE A 482 31.61 36.26 19.76
N GLN A 483 31.17 36.17 21.02
CA GLN A 483 30.31 37.18 21.66
C GLN A 483 30.94 38.58 21.68
N ALA A 484 32.28 38.64 21.78
CA ALA A 484 33.02 39.90 21.79
C ALA A 484 33.17 40.55 20.40
N LEU A 485 32.78 39.86 19.32
CA LEU A 485 32.83 40.44 17.96
C LEU A 485 31.63 41.35 17.72
N THR A 486 31.86 42.50 17.09
CA THR A 486 30.77 43.34 16.58
C THR A 486 30.10 42.67 15.37
N SER A 487 28.82 42.95 15.13
CA SER A 487 28.09 42.48 13.94
C SER A 487 28.85 42.82 12.66
N GLY A 488 28.99 41.85 11.75
CA GLY A 488 29.79 42.02 10.54
C GLY A 488 30.28 40.72 9.91
N ASN A 489 31.03 40.85 8.82
CA ASN A 489 31.62 39.73 8.08
C ASN A 489 33.05 39.47 8.53
N TYR A 490 33.38 38.20 8.76
CA TYR A 490 34.69 37.78 9.22
C TYR A 490 35.20 36.57 8.45
N ILE A 491 36.52 36.39 8.49
CA ILE A 491 37.24 35.21 7.99
C ILE A 491 37.70 34.41 9.21
N LEU A 492 37.31 33.15 9.29
CA LEU A 492 37.75 32.20 10.31
C LEU A 492 38.74 31.21 9.68
N GLN A 493 39.97 31.20 10.17
CA GLN A 493 40.99 30.21 9.80
C GLN A 493 41.15 29.20 10.93
N ILE A 494 40.86 27.93 10.66
CA ILE A 494 41.09 26.80 11.56
C ILE A 494 42.43 26.16 11.20
N ILE A 495 43.35 26.15 12.15
CA ILE A 495 44.70 25.62 11.98
C ILE A 495 44.72 24.19 12.52
N ALA A 496 44.65 23.21 11.61
CA ALA A 496 44.83 21.80 11.90
C ALA A 496 46.30 21.38 11.68
N LYS A 497 46.67 20.19 12.15
CA LYS A 497 48.04 19.66 12.06
C LYS A 497 48.64 19.69 10.64
N ASP A 498 47.82 19.45 9.62
CA ASP A 498 48.29 19.19 8.26
C ASP A 498 47.85 20.26 7.24
N LYS A 499 46.93 21.16 7.65
CA LYS A 499 46.32 22.16 6.76
C LYS A 499 45.61 23.28 7.53
N ILE A 500 45.43 24.42 6.86
CA ILE A 500 44.60 25.52 7.33
C ILE A 500 43.28 25.50 6.57
N HIS A 501 42.16 25.46 7.29
CA HIS A 501 40.82 25.60 6.71
C HIS A 501 40.35 27.04 6.85
N THR A 502 39.89 27.64 5.76
CA THR A 502 39.39 29.02 5.77
C THR A 502 37.88 29.02 5.54
N PHE A 503 37.15 29.67 6.43
CA PHE A 503 35.71 29.85 6.37
C PHE A 503 35.36 31.34 6.39
N LYS A 504 34.23 31.70 5.78
CA LYS A 504 33.62 33.03 5.94
C LYS A 504 32.40 32.88 6.83
N PHE A 505 32.22 33.78 7.79
CA PHE A 505 31.01 33.80 8.60
C PHE A 505 30.50 35.21 8.86
N ILE A 506 29.21 35.28 9.18
CA ILE A 506 28.50 36.50 9.51
C ILE A 506 28.21 36.49 11.02
N LYS A 507 28.76 37.45 11.76
CA LYS A 507 28.33 37.76 13.13
C LYS A 507 27.06 38.60 13.05
N LYS A 508 25.95 38.10 13.60
CA LYS A 508 24.73 38.88 13.79
C LYS A 508 24.92 39.93 14.87
#